data_AF-A0A433V6M3-F1
#
_entry.id   AF-A0A433V6M3-F1
#
_cell.length_a   1.000
_cell.length_b   1.000
_cell.length_c   1.000
_cell.angle_alpha   90.00
_cell.angle_beta   90.00
_cell.angle_gamma   90.00
#
_symmetry.space_group_name_H-M   'P 1'
#
loop_
_entity.id
_entity.type
_entity.pdbx_description
1 polymer ?
#
loop_
_entity_poly.entity_id
_entity_poly.type
_entity_poly.pdbx_seq_one_letter_code
_entity_poly.pdbx_strand_id
1 'polypeptide(L)'
;MKCIQCGTDNKLKERYENQGKCKNCGHEFAFELRTATPYYLSKVTDTFFQNLIIGISVNNTLNFTSKQLFYFLHRKLKPKNYLFKSKGLDITSYIVINALITFTLGNALYEDYKSPIVYFIIAGAVGLLNIGLTLINSSPMNLTDQELQKNSRVLYTLGVIIIGTGVLGSLVAWEYWEIISLLVGVIAIYSGKVVKNRKSELVEKLAISEARFLELLNRWESINSKIPRRLAPAQEYNIPTQVNFDVTAYSFDRLVVCDSADIAQFLIANNFHFENNCAILSITGYPQSIFDTTMQMLRRNPELKVYALHNCTSEGLCVVHRLSTSPDWFKDTNVTIIDIGITPRQVLANKNNLLVEKSSLTVDEVQLPNEIRSTLTLQELQWLQAGNFVNLESFKPQQLIQIIQRRISNSSNLENNTSLLVDSGSSDTSIYMSESFG
;
A
#
# COMPACT_ATOMS: atom_id res chain seq x y z
N MET A 1 -14.15 21.56 15.30
CA MET A 1 -14.54 20.87 14.05
C MET A 1 -15.37 21.84 13.25
N LYS A 2 -15.09 21.96 11.94
CA LYS A 2 -15.79 22.86 11.05
C LYS A 2 -17.04 22.17 10.50
N CYS A 3 -18.19 22.82 10.56
CA CYS A 3 -19.42 22.29 9.98
C CYS A 3 -19.30 22.28 8.45
N ILE A 4 -19.54 21.11 7.84
CA ILE A 4 -19.45 20.91 6.40
C ILE A 4 -20.57 21.62 5.62
N GLN A 5 -21.70 21.92 6.28
CA GLN A 5 -22.87 22.58 5.68
C GLN A 5 -22.80 24.12 5.72
N CYS A 6 -22.32 24.72 6.83
CA CYS A 6 -22.32 26.19 7.01
C CYS A 6 -20.94 26.80 7.29
N GLY A 7 -19.87 26.00 7.26
CA GLY A 7 -18.51 26.45 7.51
C GLY A 7 -18.21 26.94 8.94
N THR A 8 -19.17 26.88 9.86
CA THR A 8 -18.99 27.39 11.24
C THR A 8 -18.08 26.47 12.04
N ASP A 9 -17.11 27.04 12.77
CA ASP A 9 -16.26 26.31 13.70
C ASP A 9 -16.97 26.05 15.04
N ASN A 10 -17.04 24.76 15.41
CA ASN A 10 -17.67 24.26 16.62
C ASN A 10 -16.61 23.64 17.55
N LYS A 11 -16.42 24.23 18.73
CA LYS A 11 -15.56 23.73 19.81
C LYS A 11 -16.18 22.47 20.43
N LEU A 12 -15.37 21.69 21.17
CA LEU A 12 -15.85 20.43 21.77
C LEU A 12 -17.02 20.65 22.75
N LYS A 13 -16.91 21.64 23.64
CA LYS A 13 -17.98 22.01 24.60
C LYS A 13 -19.29 22.37 23.87
N GLU A 14 -19.20 23.23 22.85
CA GLU A 14 -20.35 23.68 22.06
C GLU A 14 -21.09 22.51 21.37
N ARG A 15 -20.38 21.45 20.95
CA ARG A 15 -21.04 20.27 20.35
C ARG A 15 -21.71 19.39 21.40
N TYR A 16 -21.15 19.24 22.59
CA TYR A 16 -21.85 18.54 23.69
C TYR A 16 -23.09 19.30 24.15
N GLU A 17 -23.01 20.63 24.28
CA GLU A 17 -24.15 21.50 24.62
C GLU A 17 -25.26 21.43 23.54
N ASN A 18 -24.89 21.31 22.26
CA ASN A 18 -25.82 21.17 21.14
C ASN A 18 -26.07 19.71 20.71
N GLN A 19 -25.88 18.71 21.60
CA GLN A 19 -26.23 17.29 21.35
C GLN A 19 -25.62 16.70 20.06
N GLY A 20 -24.39 17.06 19.71
CA GLY A 20 -23.71 16.61 18.48
C GLY A 20 -24.14 17.35 17.22
N LYS A 21 -24.77 18.53 17.35
CA LYS A 21 -25.20 19.37 16.22
C LYS A 21 -24.41 20.67 16.14
N CYS A 22 -24.41 21.30 14.96
CA CYS A 22 -23.77 22.59 14.74
C CYS A 22 -24.56 23.72 15.39
N LYS A 23 -23.89 24.55 16.20
CA LYS A 23 -24.48 25.70 16.95
C LYS A 23 -25.11 26.82 16.12
N ASN A 24 -25.03 26.74 14.79
CA ASN A 24 -25.48 27.77 13.85
C ASN A 24 -26.58 27.24 12.92
N CYS A 25 -26.33 26.15 12.18
CA CYS A 25 -27.29 25.58 11.24
C CYS A 25 -28.03 24.32 11.73
N GLY A 26 -27.79 23.83 12.95
CA GLY A 26 -28.44 22.64 13.51
C GLY A 26 -28.07 21.30 12.87
N HIS A 27 -27.20 21.29 11.84
CA HIS A 27 -26.71 20.06 11.17
C HIS A 27 -26.02 19.11 12.17
N GLU A 28 -26.44 17.85 12.19
CA GLU A 28 -25.84 16.78 13.00
C GLU A 28 -24.46 16.39 12.45
N PHE A 29 -23.49 16.15 13.33
CA PHE A 29 -22.18 15.64 12.94
C PHE A 29 -22.20 14.11 12.83
N ALA A 30 -21.71 13.59 11.69
CA ALA A 30 -21.63 12.15 11.44
C ALA A 30 -20.64 11.46 12.40
N PHE A 31 -19.49 12.10 12.64
CA PHE A 31 -18.39 11.57 13.44
C PHE A 31 -18.11 12.44 14.67
N GLU A 32 -18.93 12.26 15.72
CA GLU A 32 -18.66 12.86 17.03
C GLU A 32 -17.67 12.02 17.86
N LEU A 33 -16.77 12.71 18.55
CA LEU A 33 -15.71 12.10 19.36
C LEU A 33 -16.27 11.53 20.67
N ARG A 34 -16.66 10.25 20.67
CA ARG A 34 -16.93 9.52 21.91
C ARG A 34 -15.60 9.21 22.62
N THR A 35 -15.56 9.40 23.93
CA THR A 35 -14.38 9.25 24.80
C THR A 35 -13.73 7.85 24.81
N ALA A 36 -14.33 6.86 24.16
CA ALA A 36 -13.82 5.49 24.03
C ALA A 36 -13.31 5.12 22.61
N THR A 37 -13.25 6.04 21.64
CA THR A 37 -12.74 5.71 20.30
C THR A 37 -11.21 5.59 20.26
N PRO A 38 -10.64 4.57 19.58
CA PRO A 38 -9.18 4.47 19.36
C PRO A 38 -8.57 5.72 18.71
N TYR A 39 -7.32 6.04 19.05
CA TYR A 39 -6.64 7.28 18.62
C TYR A 39 -6.52 7.47 17.09
N TYR A 40 -6.55 6.40 16.28
CA TYR A 40 -6.60 6.53 14.83
C TYR A 40 -8.00 6.94 14.33
N LEU A 41 -9.07 6.48 14.99
CA LEU A 41 -10.46 6.83 14.67
C LEU A 41 -10.84 8.23 15.13
N SER A 42 -10.21 8.78 16.17
CA SER A 42 -10.44 10.18 16.59
C SER A 42 -9.96 11.23 15.58
N LYS A 43 -9.26 10.82 14.52
CA LYS A 43 -8.93 11.67 13.36
C LYS A 43 -10.05 11.73 12.32
N VAL A 44 -10.96 10.75 12.31
CA VAL A 44 -12.11 10.71 11.41
C VAL A 44 -13.13 11.73 11.92
N THR A 45 -13.13 12.89 11.28
CA THR A 45 -14.07 13.99 11.51
C THR A 45 -14.81 14.28 10.21
N ASP A 46 -15.97 14.94 10.28
CA ASP A 46 -16.78 15.23 9.10
C ASP A 46 -15.99 15.98 8.01
N THR A 47 -15.21 16.98 8.42
CA THR A 47 -14.30 17.72 7.51
C THR A 47 -13.22 16.82 6.91
N PHE A 48 -12.66 15.89 7.68
CA PHE A 48 -11.67 14.93 7.17
C PHE A 48 -12.28 13.98 6.14
N PHE A 49 -13.47 13.45 6.41
CA PHE A 49 -14.15 12.51 5.51
C PHE A 49 -14.68 13.19 4.24
N GLN A 50 -15.17 14.43 4.35
CA GLN A 50 -15.52 15.26 3.18
C GLN A 50 -14.30 15.49 2.27
N ASN A 51 -13.16 15.90 2.85
CA ASN A 51 -11.91 16.08 2.11
C ASN A 51 -11.38 14.78 1.50
N LEU A 52 -11.71 13.63 2.09
CA LEU A 52 -11.35 12.31 1.59
C LEU A 52 -12.20 11.92 0.37
N ILE A 53 -13.51 12.17 0.40
CA ILE A 53 -14.43 12.01 -0.75
C ILE A 53 -14.01 12.92 -1.92
N ILE A 54 -13.73 14.20 -1.64
CA ILE A 54 -13.26 15.17 -2.65
C ILE A 54 -11.91 14.73 -3.22
N GLY A 55 -11.00 14.25 -2.36
CA GLY A 55 -9.66 13.85 -2.73
C GLY A 55 -9.57 12.55 -3.55
N ILE A 56 -10.49 11.60 -3.37
CA ILE A 56 -10.51 10.37 -4.17
C ILE A 56 -11.16 10.57 -5.54
N SER A 57 -12.23 11.36 -5.60
CA SER A 57 -12.98 11.69 -6.82
C SER A 57 -12.31 12.76 -7.69
N VAL A 58 -11.14 13.26 -7.27
CA VAL A 58 -10.42 14.38 -7.92
C VAL A 58 -11.38 15.55 -8.16
N ASN A 59 -11.95 16.09 -7.06
CA ASN A 59 -12.97 17.14 -7.08
C ASN A 59 -14.26 16.76 -7.86
N ASN A 60 -14.83 15.58 -7.60
CA ASN A 60 -16.04 15.05 -8.24
C ASN A 60 -15.95 14.82 -9.76
N THR A 61 -14.74 14.68 -10.32
CA THR A 61 -14.53 14.41 -11.75
C THR A 61 -14.58 12.90 -12.05
N LEU A 62 -13.89 12.09 -11.26
CA LEU A 62 -13.77 10.64 -11.45
C LEU A 62 -14.75 9.85 -10.57
N ASN A 63 -15.33 8.80 -11.15
CA ASN A 63 -16.08 7.77 -10.44
C ASN A 63 -15.12 6.80 -9.74
N PHE A 64 -15.50 6.25 -8.59
CA PHE A 64 -14.65 5.40 -7.75
C PHE A 64 -15.44 4.32 -7.01
N THR A 65 -14.80 3.18 -6.72
CA THR A 65 -15.42 2.06 -6.01
C THR A 65 -15.41 2.27 -4.49
N SER A 66 -16.26 1.52 -3.78
CA SER A 66 -16.28 1.57 -2.31
C SER A 66 -14.98 1.02 -1.69
N LYS A 67 -14.30 0.06 -2.34
CA LYS A 67 -13.00 -0.47 -1.89
C LYS A 67 -11.84 0.51 -2.15
N GLN A 68 -11.86 1.25 -3.26
CA GLN A 68 -10.91 2.35 -3.48
C GLN A 68 -11.02 3.42 -2.36
N LEU A 69 -12.25 3.74 -1.92
CA LEU A 69 -12.50 4.64 -0.78
C LEU A 69 -11.93 4.08 0.54
N PHE A 70 -12.11 2.79 0.79
CA PHE A 70 -11.52 2.07 1.94
C PHE A 70 -9.99 2.17 1.97
N TYR A 71 -9.32 1.84 0.87
CA TYR A 71 -7.86 1.90 0.79
C TYR A 71 -7.30 3.32 0.88
N PHE A 72 -8.01 4.30 0.33
CA PHE A 72 -7.63 5.71 0.48
C PHE A 72 -7.77 6.19 1.93
N LEU A 73 -8.81 5.75 2.65
CA LEU A 73 -8.98 6.00 4.08
C LEU A 73 -7.86 5.36 4.91
N HIS A 74 -7.53 4.09 4.67
CA HIS A 74 -6.40 3.40 5.31
C HIS A 74 -5.10 4.21 5.17
N ARG A 75 -4.75 4.63 3.94
CA ARG A 75 -3.57 5.46 3.66
C ARG A 75 -3.56 6.82 4.35
N LYS A 76 -4.73 7.42 4.60
CA LYS A 76 -4.87 8.71 5.31
C LYS A 76 -4.85 8.56 6.83
N LEU A 77 -5.27 7.41 7.36
CA LEU A 77 -5.25 7.10 8.79
C LEU A 77 -3.90 6.54 9.28
N LYS A 78 -3.15 5.85 8.39
CA LYS A 78 -1.79 5.37 8.67
C LYS A 78 -0.98 6.51 9.30
N PRO A 79 -0.43 6.32 10.51
CA PRO A 79 0.35 7.37 11.14
C PRO A 79 1.53 7.71 10.22
N LYS A 80 1.63 8.98 9.81
CA LYS A 80 2.91 9.50 9.31
C LYS A 80 3.89 9.38 10.47
N ASN A 81 4.85 8.46 10.38
CA ASN A 81 5.75 8.20 11.50
C ASN A 81 6.56 9.47 11.81
N TYR A 82 6.26 10.04 12.98
CA TYR A 82 6.92 11.23 13.52
C TYR A 82 8.12 10.87 14.41
N LEU A 83 8.50 9.59 14.45
CA LEU A 83 9.55 9.05 15.32
C LEU A 83 10.94 9.69 15.09
N PHE A 84 11.16 10.32 13.93
CA PHE A 84 12.35 11.12 13.66
C PHE A 84 12.05 12.54 13.13
N LYS A 85 10.88 13.10 13.49
CA LYS A 85 10.57 14.52 13.25
C LYS A 85 10.00 15.23 14.48
N SER A 86 10.32 14.73 15.68
CA SER A 86 10.28 15.55 16.89
C SER A 86 11.39 16.59 16.85
N LYS A 87 11.17 17.74 17.51
CA LYS A 87 12.11 18.85 17.49
C LYS A 87 13.34 18.53 18.36
N GLY A 88 14.52 18.47 17.74
CA GLY A 88 15.78 18.76 18.42
C GLY A 88 16.41 17.66 19.28
N LEU A 89 15.95 16.41 19.24
CA LEU A 89 16.65 15.29 19.86
C LEU A 89 16.92 14.12 18.89
N ASP A 90 17.84 14.37 17.95
CA ASP A 90 18.42 13.35 17.07
C ASP A 90 19.28 12.34 17.89
N ILE A 91 19.54 11.15 17.35
CA ILE A 91 20.37 10.12 18.02
C ILE A 91 21.75 10.68 18.38
N THR A 92 22.28 11.58 17.55
CA THR A 92 23.49 12.36 17.83
C THR A 92 23.40 13.14 19.15
N SER A 93 22.29 13.84 19.41
CA SER A 93 22.08 14.58 20.66
C SER A 93 21.91 13.66 21.88
N TYR A 94 21.29 12.48 21.74
CA TYR A 94 21.22 11.51 22.83
C TYR A 94 22.61 10.95 23.16
N ILE A 95 23.43 10.66 22.14
CA ILE A 95 24.84 10.27 22.31
C ILE A 95 25.63 11.42 22.96
N VAL A 96 25.47 12.66 22.51
CA VAL A 96 26.15 13.84 23.08
C VAL A 96 25.73 14.12 24.52
N ILE A 97 24.44 13.97 24.86
CA ILE A 97 23.93 14.16 26.23
C ILE A 97 24.47 13.07 27.16
N ASN A 98 24.47 11.80 26.74
CA ASN A 98 25.07 10.71 27.53
C ASN A 98 26.59 10.90 27.66
N ALA A 99 27.27 11.32 26.60
CA ALA A 99 28.70 11.64 26.63
C ALA A 99 29.00 12.80 27.62
N LEU A 100 28.20 13.86 27.58
CA LEU A 100 28.34 15.02 28.47
C LEU A 100 28.05 14.66 29.92
N ILE A 101 26.93 13.98 30.20
CA ILE A 101 26.57 13.49 31.54
C ILE A 101 27.66 12.59 32.10
N THR A 102 28.20 11.67 31.29
CA THR A 102 29.22 10.74 31.77
C THR A 102 30.58 11.42 31.96
N PHE A 103 30.91 12.44 31.17
CA PHE A 103 32.09 13.27 31.41
C PHE A 103 31.95 14.13 32.68
N THR A 104 30.78 14.71 32.95
CA THR A 104 30.57 15.59 34.11
C THR A 104 30.38 14.81 35.42
N LEU A 105 29.51 13.78 35.46
CA LEU A 105 29.38 12.92 36.65
C LEU A 105 30.63 12.04 36.84
N GLY A 106 31.22 11.56 35.74
CA GLY A 106 32.43 10.74 35.80
C GLY A 106 33.56 11.46 36.50
N ASN A 107 33.80 12.74 36.18
CA ASN A 107 34.83 13.56 36.86
C ASN A 107 34.39 14.06 38.25
N ALA A 108 33.10 14.10 38.58
CA ALA A 108 32.61 14.59 39.89
C ALA A 108 32.65 13.52 41.00
N LEU A 109 32.71 12.23 40.64
CA LEU A 109 32.72 11.09 41.58
C LEU A 109 34.14 10.51 41.75
N TYR A 110 35.17 11.34 41.59
CA TYR A 110 36.46 10.91 41.03
C TYR A 110 37.69 11.29 41.87
N GLU A 111 37.83 10.75 43.07
CA GLU A 111 39.10 10.87 43.83
C GLU A 111 39.99 9.60 43.78
N ASP A 112 39.43 8.39 43.62
CA ASP A 112 40.20 7.14 43.85
C ASP A 112 40.37 6.14 42.67
N TYR A 113 39.70 6.31 41.51
CA TYR A 113 39.80 5.34 40.39
C TYR A 113 40.43 5.93 39.12
N LYS A 114 41.24 5.11 38.41
CA LYS A 114 42.22 5.58 37.40
C LYS A 114 41.75 5.69 35.93
N SER A 115 40.46 5.63 35.61
CA SER A 115 40.02 5.87 34.21
C SER A 115 38.58 6.39 34.07
N PRO A 116 38.34 7.63 33.56
CA PRO A 116 36.98 8.11 33.25
C PRO A 116 36.39 7.40 32.02
N ILE A 117 37.27 6.82 31.20
CA ILE A 117 36.96 6.13 29.94
C ILE A 117 36.09 4.89 30.21
N VAL A 118 36.33 4.18 31.33
CA VAL A 118 35.54 2.99 31.70
C VAL A 118 34.06 3.33 31.89
N TYR A 119 33.75 4.40 32.63
CA TYR A 119 32.38 4.84 32.84
C TYR A 119 31.71 5.32 31.54
N PHE A 120 32.45 6.05 30.70
CA PHE A 120 31.96 6.52 29.39
C PHE A 120 31.45 5.37 28.52
N ILE A 121 32.19 4.26 28.48
CA ILE A 121 31.83 3.14 27.59
C ILE A 121 30.81 2.20 28.25
N ILE A 122 30.75 2.08 29.59
CA ILE A 122 29.63 1.42 30.28
C ILE A 122 28.32 2.17 30.01
N ALA A 123 28.31 3.50 30.15
CA ALA A 123 27.14 4.32 29.82
C ALA A 123 26.76 4.21 28.33
N GLY A 124 27.75 4.19 27.44
CA GLY A 124 27.56 3.92 26.01
C GLY A 124 26.91 2.55 25.75
N ALA A 125 27.41 1.48 26.36
CA ALA A 125 26.89 0.12 26.22
C ALA A 125 25.45 0.00 26.75
N VAL A 126 25.14 0.59 27.91
CA VAL A 126 23.78 0.63 28.47
C VAL A 126 22.84 1.47 27.59
N GLY A 127 23.30 2.61 27.05
CA GLY A 127 22.54 3.41 26.09
C GLY A 127 22.21 2.65 24.80
N LEU A 128 23.20 1.93 24.24
CA LEU A 128 23.04 1.08 23.06
C LEU A 128 22.11 -0.11 23.32
N LEU A 129 22.20 -0.74 24.50
CA LEU A 129 21.32 -1.83 24.91
C LEU A 129 19.87 -1.34 25.11
N ASN A 130 19.67 -0.15 25.68
CA ASN A 130 18.36 0.49 25.75
C ASN A 130 17.80 0.87 24.37
N ILE A 131 18.63 1.33 23.43
CA ILE A 131 18.22 1.56 22.03
C ILE A 131 17.85 0.23 21.36
N GLY A 132 18.63 -0.83 21.56
CA GLY A 132 18.32 -2.17 21.08
C GLY A 132 16.99 -2.71 21.62
N LEU A 133 16.79 -2.65 22.94
CA LEU A 133 15.55 -3.08 23.60
C LEU A 133 14.34 -2.25 23.16
N THR A 134 14.46 -0.92 23.07
CA THR A 134 13.36 -0.08 22.60
C THR A 134 13.02 -0.32 21.13
N LEU A 135 13.99 -0.62 20.26
CA LEU A 135 13.73 -1.04 18.87
C LEU A 135 13.11 -2.44 18.79
N ILE A 136 13.53 -3.38 19.62
CA ILE A 136 12.97 -4.75 19.68
C ILE A 136 11.52 -4.74 20.20
N ASN A 137 11.26 -3.93 21.22
CA ASN A 137 9.96 -3.78 21.89
C ASN A 137 9.01 -2.79 21.19
N SER A 138 9.53 -1.88 20.36
CA SER A 138 8.68 -1.03 19.51
C SER A 138 7.87 -1.92 18.58
N SER A 139 6.54 -1.85 18.71
CA SER A 139 5.65 -2.73 17.95
C SER A 139 5.85 -2.51 16.44
N PRO A 140 5.84 -3.58 15.62
CA PRO A 140 6.09 -3.48 14.17
C PRO A 140 5.08 -2.58 13.43
N MET A 141 3.95 -2.27 14.09
CA MET A 141 2.91 -1.36 13.63
C MET A 141 3.37 0.10 13.46
N ASN A 142 4.52 0.49 14.04
CA ASN A 142 4.97 1.89 14.15
C ASN A 142 6.27 2.22 13.40
N LEU A 143 6.79 1.35 12.52
CA LEU A 143 8.05 1.57 11.79
C LEU A 143 7.89 1.31 10.29
N THR A 144 8.33 2.26 9.48
CA THR A 144 8.33 2.18 8.01
C THR A 144 9.53 1.36 7.51
N ASP A 145 9.44 0.73 6.34
CA ASP A 145 10.57 0.02 5.71
C ASP A 145 11.87 0.86 5.63
N GLN A 146 11.75 2.16 5.35
CA GLN A 146 12.88 3.08 5.31
C GLN A 146 13.49 3.32 6.70
N GLU A 147 12.67 3.33 7.76
CA GLU A 147 13.13 3.47 9.15
C GLU A 147 13.79 2.19 9.64
N LEU A 148 13.22 1.02 9.32
CA LEU A 148 13.85 -0.29 9.58
C LEU A 148 15.18 -0.44 8.83
N GLN A 149 15.27 0.07 7.59
CA GLN A 149 16.51 0.07 6.81
C GLN A 149 17.55 1.05 7.38
N LYS A 150 17.15 2.24 7.84
CA LYS A 150 18.04 3.18 8.52
C LYS A 150 18.53 2.59 9.85
N ASN A 151 17.63 2.06 10.67
CA ASN A 151 17.93 1.52 12.00
C ASN A 151 18.80 0.25 11.92
N SER A 152 18.54 -0.67 10.99
CA SER A 152 19.39 -1.85 10.78
C SER A 152 20.79 -1.49 10.29
N ARG A 153 20.94 -0.49 9.40
CA ARG A 153 22.25 0.06 9.02
C ARG A 153 22.96 0.69 10.20
N VAL A 154 22.27 1.54 10.99
CA VAL A 154 22.84 2.19 12.18
C VAL A 154 23.29 1.15 13.22
N LEU A 155 22.48 0.14 13.54
CA LEU A 155 22.86 -0.95 14.45
C LEU A 155 24.05 -1.76 13.94
N TYR A 156 24.11 -2.04 12.63
CA TYR A 156 25.24 -2.74 12.02
C TYR A 156 26.53 -1.92 12.07
N THR A 157 26.49 -0.64 11.66
CA THR A 157 27.63 0.27 11.70
C THR A 157 28.12 0.50 13.13
N LEU A 158 27.21 0.70 14.09
CA LEU A 158 27.57 0.82 15.51
C LEU A 158 28.20 -0.48 16.03
N GLY A 159 27.65 -1.65 15.70
CA GLY A 159 28.23 -2.94 16.08
C GLY A 159 29.67 -3.12 15.58
N VAL A 160 29.95 -2.76 14.33
CA VAL A 160 31.31 -2.77 13.76
C VAL A 160 32.24 -1.78 14.47
N ILE A 161 31.77 -0.55 14.74
CA ILE A 161 32.56 0.46 15.47
C ILE A 161 32.89 -0.03 16.88
N ILE A 162 31.93 -0.59 17.62
CA ILE A 162 32.11 -1.10 18.99
C ILE A 162 33.22 -2.16 19.01
N ILE A 163 33.18 -3.14 18.11
CA ILE A 163 34.20 -4.20 18.01
C ILE A 163 35.58 -3.58 17.69
N GLY A 164 35.66 -2.67 16.71
CA GLY A 164 36.91 -2.00 16.35
C GLY A 164 37.52 -1.19 17.50
N THR A 165 36.69 -0.40 18.22
CA THR A 165 37.13 0.33 19.42
C THR A 165 37.45 -0.60 20.60
N GLY A 166 36.81 -1.78 20.64
CA GLY A 166 37.11 -2.86 21.58
C GLY A 166 38.55 -3.35 21.45
N VAL A 167 38.90 -3.82 20.25
CA VAL A 167 40.23 -4.34 19.90
C VAL A 167 41.32 -3.28 20.02
N LEU A 168 41.04 -2.01 19.72
CA LEU A 168 42.00 -0.92 19.94
C LEU A 168 42.15 -0.55 21.43
N GLY A 169 41.08 -0.69 22.22
CA GLY A 169 41.08 -0.38 23.65
C GLY A 169 41.79 -1.43 24.51
N SER A 170 41.81 -2.70 24.10
CA SER A 170 42.50 -3.76 24.85
C SER A 170 44.02 -3.65 24.82
N LEU A 171 44.57 -2.90 23.86
CA LEU A 171 45.99 -2.51 23.84
C LEU A 171 46.37 -1.56 24.99
N VAL A 172 45.39 -0.99 25.71
CA VAL A 172 45.57 0.07 26.72
C VAL A 172 44.87 -0.23 28.06
N ALA A 173 43.90 -1.15 28.10
CA ALA A 173 43.02 -1.39 29.25
C ALA A 173 42.89 -2.90 29.63
N TRP A 174 42.19 -3.17 30.75
CA TRP A 174 42.10 -4.48 31.43
C TRP A 174 41.76 -5.70 30.56
N GLU A 175 42.25 -6.88 31.00
CA GLU A 175 42.19 -8.19 30.34
C GLU A 175 40.80 -8.66 29.83
N TYR A 176 39.70 -8.15 30.38
CA TYR A 176 38.34 -8.57 30.03
C TYR A 176 37.65 -7.68 28.97
N TRP A 177 38.33 -6.64 28.48
CA TRP A 177 37.75 -5.64 27.58
C TRP A 177 37.34 -6.21 26.21
N GLU A 178 38.14 -7.12 25.66
CA GLU A 178 37.91 -7.76 24.36
C GLU A 178 36.61 -8.56 24.34
N ILE A 179 36.33 -9.28 25.44
CA ILE A 179 35.16 -10.16 25.57
C ILE A 179 33.87 -9.33 25.59
N ILE A 180 33.85 -8.24 26.38
CA ILE A 180 32.66 -7.38 26.52
C ILE A 180 32.35 -6.65 25.22
N SER A 181 33.35 -6.04 24.59
CA SER A 181 33.18 -5.28 23.34
C SER A 181 32.77 -6.18 22.17
N LEU A 182 33.36 -7.38 22.06
CA LEU A 182 32.95 -8.40 21.10
C LEU A 182 31.48 -8.81 21.31
N LEU A 183 31.09 -9.13 22.55
CA LEU A 183 29.74 -9.60 22.86
C LEU A 183 28.68 -8.54 22.56
N VAL A 184 28.89 -7.28 22.97
CA VAL A 184 27.97 -6.17 22.68
C VAL A 184 27.88 -5.89 21.18
N GLY A 185 29.01 -5.90 20.47
CA GLY A 185 29.05 -5.68 19.03
C GLY A 185 28.35 -6.78 18.21
N VAL A 186 28.55 -8.05 18.59
CA VAL A 186 27.86 -9.20 17.98
C VAL A 186 26.36 -9.14 18.22
N ILE A 187 25.93 -8.76 19.43
CA ILE A 187 24.49 -8.55 19.72
C ILE A 187 23.93 -7.42 18.86
N ALA A 188 24.62 -6.29 18.71
CA ALA A 188 24.15 -5.19 17.86
C ALA A 188 24.02 -5.59 16.37
N ILE A 189 25.00 -6.33 15.83
CA ILE A 189 24.97 -6.87 14.46
C ILE A 189 23.84 -7.89 14.29
N TYR A 190 23.67 -8.80 15.26
CA TYR A 190 22.60 -9.80 15.25
C TYR A 190 21.21 -9.14 15.33
N SER A 191 21.00 -8.17 16.24
CA SER A 191 19.78 -7.38 16.33
C SER A 191 19.50 -6.63 15.02
N GLY A 192 20.52 -6.04 14.39
CA GLY A 192 20.39 -5.42 13.06
C GLY A 192 19.93 -6.42 11.99
N LYS A 193 20.44 -7.66 12.02
CA LYS A 193 20.02 -8.76 11.12
C LYS A 193 18.59 -9.25 11.43
N VAL A 194 18.20 -9.35 12.70
CA VAL A 194 16.83 -9.72 13.11
C VAL A 194 15.82 -8.65 12.67
N VAL A 195 16.14 -7.36 12.88
CA VAL A 195 15.32 -6.23 12.38
C VAL A 195 15.21 -6.25 10.86
N LYS A 196 16.31 -6.57 10.15
CA LYS A 196 16.29 -6.74 8.69
C LYS A 196 15.45 -7.94 8.24
N ASN A 197 15.46 -9.05 8.99
CA ASN A 197 14.68 -10.25 8.66
C ASN A 197 13.17 -10.07 8.95
N ARG A 198 12.80 -9.32 9.99
CA ARG A 198 11.38 -8.93 10.23
C ARG A 198 10.75 -8.19 9.04
N LYS A 199 11.57 -7.61 8.14
CA LYS A 199 11.10 -6.96 6.88
C LYS A 199 10.33 -7.92 5.96
N SER A 200 10.64 -9.21 5.92
CA SER A 200 9.95 -10.14 5.00
C SER A 200 8.54 -10.53 5.45
N GLU A 201 8.16 -10.24 6.70
CA GLU A 201 6.86 -10.59 7.29
C GLU A 201 5.91 -9.39 7.41
N LEU A 202 6.28 -8.21 6.88
CA LEU A 202 5.46 -6.99 6.91
C LEU A 202 4.30 -7.06 5.92
N VAL A 203 3.34 -7.95 6.21
CA VAL A 203 1.95 -7.81 5.77
C VAL A 203 1.42 -6.49 6.35
N GLU A 204 0.92 -5.59 5.50
CA GLU A 204 0.43 -4.30 5.99
C GLU A 204 -0.92 -4.49 6.69
N LYS A 205 -0.91 -4.53 8.02
CA LYS A 205 -2.14 -4.60 8.81
C LYS A 205 -2.97 -3.33 8.57
N LEU A 206 -4.13 -3.51 7.95
CA LEU A 206 -5.11 -2.45 7.70
C LEU A 206 -5.48 -1.72 9.01
N ALA A 207 -5.51 -0.39 8.95
CA ALA A 207 -5.74 0.47 10.11
C ALA A 207 -7.19 0.39 10.63
N ILE A 208 -8.12 -0.05 9.79
CA ILE A 208 -9.52 -0.31 10.07
C ILE A 208 -9.95 -1.59 9.35
N SER A 209 -10.91 -2.32 9.92
CA SER A 209 -11.56 -3.43 9.22
C SER A 209 -12.59 -2.92 8.21
N GLU A 210 -12.89 -3.72 7.19
CA GLU A 210 -13.91 -3.41 6.18
C GLU A 210 -15.31 -3.20 6.80
N ALA A 211 -15.71 -4.06 7.74
CA ALA A 211 -16.95 -3.89 8.50
C ALA A 211 -17.03 -2.52 9.19
N ARG A 212 -15.93 -2.08 9.83
CA ARG A 212 -15.87 -0.76 10.49
C ARG A 212 -15.88 0.39 9.48
N PHE A 213 -15.34 0.20 8.29
CA PHE A 213 -15.47 1.17 7.20
C PHE A 213 -16.92 1.29 6.71
N LEU A 214 -17.63 0.17 6.54
CA LEU A 214 -19.05 0.18 6.17
C LEU A 214 -19.91 0.86 7.23
N GLU A 215 -19.63 0.70 8.52
CA GLU A 215 -20.28 1.47 9.59
C GLU A 215 -20.05 2.98 9.45
N LEU A 216 -18.82 3.43 9.15
CA LEU A 216 -18.51 4.84 8.94
C LEU A 216 -19.21 5.40 7.69
N LEU A 217 -19.24 4.62 6.61
CA LEU A 217 -19.92 4.94 5.35
C LEU A 217 -21.43 5.09 5.55
N ASN A 218 -22.07 4.11 6.18
CA ASN A 218 -23.51 4.13 6.49
C ASN A 218 -23.86 5.29 7.43
N ARG A 219 -23.04 5.56 8.44
CA ARG A 219 -23.24 6.72 9.35
C ARG A 219 -23.15 8.04 8.58
N TRP A 220 -22.18 8.18 7.67
CA TRP A 220 -22.08 9.37 6.82
C TRP A 220 -23.34 9.57 5.96
N GLU A 221 -23.76 8.54 5.22
CA GLU A 221 -24.91 8.60 4.30
C GLU A 221 -26.28 8.63 5.02
N SER A 222 -26.34 8.37 6.33
CA SER A 222 -27.55 8.55 7.15
C SER A 222 -27.84 10.00 7.55
N ILE A 223 -26.82 10.86 7.51
CA ILE A 223 -26.88 12.28 7.94
C ILE A 223 -26.67 13.23 6.76
N ASN A 224 -25.84 12.83 5.81
CA ASN A 224 -25.51 13.57 4.61
C ASN A 224 -26.19 12.94 3.40
N SER A 225 -26.06 13.59 2.24
CA SER A 225 -26.42 12.96 0.97
C SER A 225 -25.53 11.74 0.67
N LYS A 226 -26.02 10.84 -0.20
CA LYS A 226 -25.21 9.79 -0.82
C LYS A 226 -23.91 10.37 -1.37
N ILE A 227 -22.81 9.63 -1.24
CA ILE A 227 -21.50 10.09 -1.68
C ILE A 227 -21.51 10.24 -3.22
N PRO A 228 -21.24 11.45 -3.76
CA PRO A 228 -21.19 11.65 -5.21
C PRO A 228 -20.05 10.85 -5.82
N ARG A 229 -20.23 10.38 -7.07
CA ARG A 229 -19.24 9.61 -7.83
C ARG A 229 -18.83 8.25 -7.23
N ARG A 230 -19.37 7.86 -6.06
CA ARG A 230 -19.20 6.51 -5.51
C ARG A 230 -20.07 5.53 -6.28
N LEU A 231 -19.45 4.51 -6.84
CA LEU A 231 -20.13 3.42 -7.53
C LEU A 231 -20.82 2.50 -6.53
N ALA A 232 -22.01 2.02 -6.90
CA ALA A 232 -22.63 0.88 -6.25
C ALA A 232 -21.88 -0.40 -6.68
N PRO A 233 -21.90 -1.48 -5.88
CA PRO A 233 -21.35 -2.77 -6.31
C PRO A 233 -21.93 -3.20 -7.66
N ALA A 234 -21.10 -3.77 -8.53
CA ALA A 234 -21.53 -4.25 -9.83
C ALA A 234 -22.62 -5.33 -9.67
N GLN A 235 -23.78 -5.11 -10.30
CA GLN A 235 -24.86 -6.08 -10.31
C GLN A 235 -24.69 -7.02 -11.50
N GLU A 236 -24.43 -8.30 -11.21
CA GLU A 236 -24.32 -9.38 -12.21
C GLU A 236 -25.69 -9.99 -12.57
N TYR A 237 -26.76 -9.18 -12.55
CA TYR A 237 -28.12 -9.64 -12.82
C TYR A 237 -28.61 -9.24 -14.21
N ASN A 238 -29.13 -10.22 -14.93
CA ASN A 238 -29.82 -10.07 -16.21
C ASN A 238 -31.14 -9.28 -16.06
N ILE A 239 -31.05 -7.95 -16.02
CA ILE A 239 -32.17 -7.10 -16.47
C ILE A 239 -32.03 -6.96 -17.99
N PRO A 240 -32.99 -7.43 -18.80
CA PRO A 240 -32.97 -7.26 -20.25
C PRO A 240 -33.10 -5.78 -20.61
N THR A 241 -31.97 -5.09 -20.64
CA THR A 241 -31.87 -3.72 -21.12
C THR A 241 -31.82 -3.77 -22.64
N GLN A 242 -32.61 -2.95 -23.34
CA GLN A 242 -32.48 -2.84 -24.79
C GLN A 242 -31.05 -2.41 -25.11
N VAL A 243 -30.34 -3.22 -25.90
CA VAL A 243 -28.99 -2.90 -26.37
C VAL A 243 -29.09 -1.60 -27.16
N ASN A 244 -28.40 -0.55 -26.70
CA ASN A 244 -28.37 0.70 -27.44
C ASN A 244 -27.71 0.44 -28.81
N PHE A 245 -28.42 0.80 -29.89
CA PHE A 245 -27.93 0.61 -31.26
C PHE A 245 -26.57 1.26 -31.50
N ASP A 246 -26.23 2.35 -30.79
CA ASP A 246 -24.91 3.00 -30.85
C ASP A 246 -23.76 2.03 -30.51
N VAL A 247 -23.97 1.09 -29.58
CA VAL A 247 -22.97 0.07 -29.21
C VAL A 247 -22.72 -0.89 -30.37
N THR A 248 -23.73 -1.13 -31.21
CA THR A 248 -23.62 -2.01 -32.39
C THR A 248 -23.00 -1.35 -33.62
N ALA A 249 -22.94 -0.02 -33.62
CA ALA A 249 -22.25 0.76 -34.65
C ALA A 249 -20.75 0.95 -34.36
N TYR A 250 -20.28 0.63 -33.14
CA TYR A 250 -18.91 0.85 -32.70
C TYR A 250 -18.02 -0.36 -33.00
N SER A 251 -17.01 -0.19 -33.85
CA SER A 251 -15.95 -1.19 -34.05
C SER A 251 -14.90 -1.06 -32.93
N PHE A 252 -14.60 -2.16 -32.24
CA PHE A 252 -13.58 -2.19 -31.20
C PHE A 252 -12.29 -2.85 -31.72
N ASP A 253 -11.19 -2.10 -31.74
CA ASP A 253 -9.85 -2.60 -32.08
C ASP A 253 -9.22 -3.39 -30.92
N ARG A 254 -9.72 -3.15 -29.71
CA ARG A 254 -9.17 -3.64 -28.45
C ARG A 254 -10.27 -4.15 -27.53
N LEU A 255 -9.97 -5.16 -26.74
CA LEU A 255 -10.79 -5.62 -25.61
C LEU A 255 -9.97 -5.53 -24.33
N VAL A 256 -10.53 -4.97 -23.27
CA VAL A 256 -10.00 -5.09 -21.90
C VAL A 256 -10.90 -6.05 -21.13
N VAL A 257 -10.34 -7.16 -20.63
CA VAL A 257 -11.04 -8.08 -19.72
C VAL A 257 -10.53 -7.90 -18.30
N CYS A 258 -11.43 -7.54 -17.40
CA CYS A 258 -11.15 -7.36 -15.98
C CYS A 258 -11.45 -8.66 -15.21
N ASP A 259 -10.68 -8.95 -14.16
CA ASP A 259 -11.01 -10.05 -13.25
C ASP A 259 -12.28 -9.77 -12.41
N SER A 260 -12.51 -8.51 -12.04
CA SER A 260 -13.67 -8.06 -11.27
C SER A 260 -14.65 -7.22 -12.10
N ALA A 261 -15.95 -7.48 -11.91
CA ALA A 261 -17.04 -6.66 -12.44
C ALA A 261 -17.01 -5.22 -11.89
N ASP A 262 -16.55 -4.99 -10.65
CA ASP A 262 -16.40 -3.63 -10.08
C ASP A 262 -15.32 -2.83 -10.82
N ILE A 263 -14.23 -3.48 -11.25
CA ILE A 263 -13.18 -2.83 -12.06
C ILE A 263 -13.68 -2.55 -13.48
N ALA A 264 -14.42 -3.48 -14.10
CA ALA A 264 -15.04 -3.26 -15.40
C ALA A 264 -16.02 -2.07 -15.34
N GLN A 265 -16.91 -2.04 -14.33
CA GLN A 265 -17.82 -0.91 -14.11
C GLN A 265 -17.07 0.40 -13.83
N PHE A 266 -15.99 0.36 -13.04
CA PHE A 266 -15.15 1.52 -12.77
C PHE A 266 -14.56 2.13 -14.06
N LEU A 267 -14.04 1.31 -14.97
CA LEU A 267 -13.50 1.80 -16.24
C LEU A 267 -14.59 2.32 -17.18
N ILE A 268 -15.74 1.63 -17.24
CA ILE A 268 -16.90 2.07 -18.03
C ILE A 268 -17.42 3.41 -17.52
N ALA A 269 -17.63 3.56 -16.21
CA ALA A 269 -18.13 4.79 -15.59
C ALA A 269 -17.15 5.98 -15.69
N ASN A 270 -15.87 5.72 -15.96
CA ASN A 270 -14.86 6.76 -16.23
C ASN A 270 -14.57 6.91 -17.74
N ASN A 271 -15.49 6.50 -18.63
CA ASN A 271 -15.40 6.65 -20.08
C ASN A 271 -14.14 6.02 -20.75
N PHE A 272 -13.44 5.12 -20.06
CA PHE A 272 -12.19 4.54 -20.53
C PHE A 272 -12.32 3.88 -21.91
N HIS A 273 -13.45 3.22 -22.15
CA HIS A 273 -13.81 2.56 -23.41
C HIS A 273 -13.84 3.51 -24.61
N PHE A 274 -14.40 4.71 -24.43
CA PHE A 274 -14.41 5.77 -25.45
C PHE A 274 -13.02 6.38 -25.64
N GLU A 275 -12.28 6.65 -24.56
CA GLU A 275 -10.95 7.28 -24.67
C GLU A 275 -9.88 6.37 -25.31
N ASN A 276 -10.05 5.05 -25.25
CA ASN A 276 -9.05 4.07 -25.71
C ASN A 276 -9.54 3.19 -26.90
N ASN A 277 -10.73 3.48 -27.44
CA ASN A 277 -11.43 2.69 -28.46
C ASN A 277 -11.43 1.18 -28.14
N CYS A 278 -11.90 0.82 -26.95
CA CYS A 278 -11.89 -0.56 -26.47
C CYS A 278 -13.24 -1.02 -25.89
N ALA A 279 -13.58 -2.29 -26.12
CA ALA A 279 -14.61 -2.96 -25.35
C ALA A 279 -14.07 -3.25 -23.94
N ILE A 280 -14.95 -3.26 -22.93
CA ILE A 280 -14.60 -3.59 -21.55
C ILE A 280 -15.58 -4.63 -21.04
N LEU A 281 -15.05 -5.79 -20.63
CA LEU A 281 -15.82 -6.90 -20.06
C LEU A 281 -15.16 -7.37 -18.75
N SER A 282 -15.89 -8.07 -17.88
CA SER A 282 -15.30 -8.89 -16.82
C SER A 282 -15.16 -10.35 -17.26
N ILE A 283 -14.32 -11.12 -16.56
CA ILE A 283 -14.20 -12.58 -16.72
C ILE A 283 -15.49 -13.33 -16.34
N THR A 284 -16.40 -12.69 -15.60
CA THR A 284 -17.76 -13.16 -15.27
C THR A 284 -18.82 -12.76 -16.30
N GLY A 285 -18.42 -12.05 -17.37
CA GLY A 285 -19.32 -11.62 -18.46
C GLY A 285 -20.05 -10.30 -18.21
N TYR A 286 -19.68 -9.52 -17.19
CA TYR A 286 -20.22 -8.17 -16.99
C TYR A 286 -19.72 -7.20 -18.09
N PRO A 287 -20.57 -6.32 -18.66
CA PRO A 287 -22.01 -6.23 -18.47
C PRO A 287 -22.75 -7.30 -19.30
N GLN A 288 -23.49 -8.18 -18.61
CA GLN A 288 -24.12 -9.36 -19.24
C GLN A 288 -25.07 -8.98 -20.39
N SER A 289 -25.79 -7.85 -20.26
CA SER A 289 -26.76 -7.37 -21.25
C SER A 289 -26.19 -7.08 -22.64
N ILE A 290 -24.86 -6.93 -22.77
CA ILE A 290 -24.19 -6.70 -24.07
C ILE A 290 -23.15 -7.77 -24.40
N PHE A 291 -22.89 -8.73 -23.50
CA PHE A 291 -21.77 -9.67 -23.60
C PHE A 291 -21.75 -10.43 -24.92
N ASP A 292 -22.85 -11.13 -25.26
CA ASP A 292 -22.94 -11.94 -26.49
C ASP A 292 -22.78 -11.09 -27.76
N THR A 293 -23.42 -9.92 -27.80
CA THR A 293 -23.34 -8.98 -28.93
C THR A 293 -21.91 -8.46 -29.11
N THR A 294 -21.26 -8.05 -28.02
CA THR A 294 -19.88 -7.59 -28.02
C THR A 294 -18.91 -8.71 -28.43
N MET A 295 -19.05 -9.92 -27.90
CA MET A 295 -18.21 -11.06 -28.28
C MET A 295 -18.40 -11.49 -29.75
N GLN A 296 -19.62 -11.40 -30.31
CA GLN A 296 -19.85 -11.62 -31.74
C GLN A 296 -19.15 -10.60 -32.63
N MET A 297 -19.03 -9.33 -32.19
CA MET A 297 -18.30 -8.29 -32.92
C MET A 297 -16.79 -8.50 -32.81
N LEU A 298 -16.30 -8.74 -31.61
CA LEU A 298 -14.88 -8.95 -31.32
C LEU A 298 -14.31 -10.17 -32.07
N ARG A 299 -15.04 -11.29 -32.13
CA ARG A 299 -14.65 -12.49 -32.89
C ARG A 299 -14.59 -12.29 -34.41
N ARG A 300 -15.13 -11.19 -34.95
CA ARG A 300 -15.02 -10.82 -36.37
C ARG A 300 -13.82 -9.93 -36.67
N ASN A 301 -13.14 -9.40 -35.65
CA ASN A 301 -11.94 -8.57 -35.83
C ASN A 301 -10.67 -9.44 -35.80
N PRO A 302 -9.99 -9.64 -36.95
CA PRO A 302 -8.77 -10.45 -37.02
C PRO A 302 -7.56 -9.77 -36.37
N GLU A 303 -7.59 -8.45 -36.16
CA GLU A 303 -6.50 -7.66 -35.58
C GLU A 303 -6.72 -7.36 -34.08
N LEU A 304 -7.72 -7.99 -33.46
CA LEU A 304 -8.11 -7.76 -32.07
C LEU A 304 -6.93 -7.96 -31.11
N LYS A 305 -6.61 -6.92 -30.33
CA LYS A 305 -5.68 -7.01 -29.18
C LYS A 305 -6.47 -7.11 -27.87
N VAL A 306 -6.30 -8.21 -27.12
CA VAL A 306 -6.99 -8.47 -25.85
C VAL A 306 -6.06 -8.18 -24.68
N TYR A 307 -6.55 -7.43 -23.70
CA TYR A 307 -5.80 -6.99 -22.52
C TYR A 307 -6.41 -7.60 -21.26
N ALA A 308 -5.67 -8.49 -20.60
CA ALA A 308 -6.08 -9.07 -19.33
C ALA A 308 -5.66 -8.16 -18.17
N LEU A 309 -6.63 -7.62 -17.43
CA LEU A 309 -6.43 -6.75 -16.28
C LEU A 309 -6.90 -7.48 -15.01
N HIS A 310 -5.98 -7.76 -14.09
CA HIS A 310 -6.31 -8.52 -12.89
C HIS A 310 -5.56 -8.05 -11.63
N ASN A 311 -6.15 -8.37 -10.48
CA ASN A 311 -5.54 -8.28 -9.15
C ASN A 311 -4.36 -9.26 -9.03
N CYS A 312 -3.43 -8.99 -8.12
CA CYS A 312 -2.35 -9.92 -7.79
C CYS A 312 -2.87 -11.03 -6.86
N THR A 313 -3.73 -11.90 -7.39
CA THR A 313 -4.32 -13.07 -6.71
C THR A 313 -4.04 -14.32 -7.53
N SER A 314 -4.23 -15.50 -6.93
CA SER A 314 -4.15 -16.78 -7.66
C SER A 314 -5.17 -16.86 -8.80
N GLU A 315 -6.41 -16.45 -8.55
CA GLU A 315 -7.47 -16.38 -9.56
C GLU A 315 -7.17 -15.34 -10.65
N GLY A 316 -6.64 -14.17 -10.29
CA GLY A 316 -6.28 -13.12 -11.24
C GLY A 316 -5.22 -13.59 -12.23
N LEU A 317 -4.19 -14.29 -11.75
CA LEU A 317 -3.17 -14.91 -12.61
C LEU A 317 -3.73 -15.99 -13.55
N CYS A 318 -4.88 -16.58 -13.22
CA CYS A 318 -5.58 -17.52 -14.11
C CYS A 318 -6.38 -16.86 -15.23
N VAL A 319 -6.57 -15.52 -15.24
CA VAL A 319 -7.40 -14.83 -16.25
C VAL A 319 -6.86 -15.04 -17.66
N VAL A 320 -5.56 -14.84 -17.90
CA VAL A 320 -4.93 -15.03 -19.23
C VAL A 320 -5.16 -16.45 -19.75
N HIS A 321 -4.94 -17.45 -18.89
CA HIS A 321 -5.17 -18.86 -19.21
C HIS A 321 -6.65 -19.16 -19.47
N ARG A 322 -7.56 -18.61 -18.67
CA ARG A 322 -9.01 -18.80 -18.85
C ARG A 322 -9.49 -18.19 -20.17
N LEU A 323 -8.96 -17.04 -20.58
CA LEU A 323 -9.28 -16.41 -21.87
C LEU A 323 -8.85 -17.26 -23.07
N SER A 324 -7.67 -17.89 -23.02
CA SER A 324 -7.15 -18.73 -24.11
C SER A 324 -7.73 -20.15 -24.14
N THR A 325 -8.29 -20.66 -23.03
CA THR A 325 -8.79 -22.05 -22.93
C THR A 325 -10.32 -22.17 -22.88
N SER A 326 -11.05 -21.11 -22.53
CA SER A 326 -12.52 -21.15 -22.44
C SER A 326 -13.21 -20.97 -23.79
N PRO A 327 -14.19 -21.84 -24.16
CA PRO A 327 -14.95 -21.72 -25.40
C PRO A 327 -15.83 -20.46 -25.47
N ASP A 328 -16.15 -19.86 -24.32
CA ASP A 328 -16.93 -18.62 -24.24
C ASP A 328 -16.07 -17.39 -24.62
N TRP A 329 -14.75 -17.55 -24.61
CA TRP A 329 -13.75 -16.50 -24.91
C TRP A 329 -13.04 -16.75 -26.23
N PHE A 330 -11.75 -17.10 -26.21
CA PHE A 330 -10.85 -17.11 -27.37
C PHE A 330 -10.18 -18.47 -27.61
N LYS A 331 -10.74 -19.55 -27.04
CA LYS A 331 -10.28 -20.91 -27.31
C LYS A 331 -10.23 -21.20 -28.81
N ASP A 332 -9.17 -21.87 -29.23
CA ASP A 332 -8.93 -22.29 -30.62
C ASP A 332 -8.83 -21.10 -31.61
N THR A 333 -8.48 -19.90 -31.12
CA THR A 333 -8.21 -18.69 -31.93
C THR A 333 -6.78 -18.17 -31.76
N ASN A 334 -6.25 -17.48 -32.77
CA ASN A 334 -4.91 -16.87 -32.76
C ASN A 334 -4.89 -15.42 -32.22
N VAL A 335 -5.84 -15.06 -31.35
CA VAL A 335 -5.97 -13.69 -30.81
C VAL A 335 -4.84 -13.39 -29.84
N THR A 336 -4.21 -12.21 -29.98
CA THR A 336 -3.12 -11.78 -29.09
C THR A 336 -3.67 -11.34 -27.74
N ILE A 337 -3.40 -12.11 -26.69
CA ILE A 337 -3.75 -11.81 -25.30
C ILE A 337 -2.53 -11.27 -24.56
N ILE A 338 -2.65 -10.08 -24.00
CA ILE A 338 -1.58 -9.31 -23.35
C ILE A 338 -1.91 -9.13 -21.86
N ASP A 339 -1.04 -9.60 -20.98
CA ASP A 339 -1.16 -9.36 -19.54
C ASP A 339 -0.79 -7.90 -19.19
N ILE A 340 -1.75 -7.17 -18.61
CA ILE A 340 -1.57 -5.83 -18.05
C ILE A 340 -1.89 -5.77 -16.55
N GLY A 341 -2.13 -6.91 -15.91
CA GLY A 341 -2.43 -7.04 -14.50
C GLY A 341 -1.24 -6.81 -13.56
N ILE A 342 -1.52 -6.95 -12.27
CA ILE A 342 -0.50 -6.91 -11.22
C ILE A 342 0.07 -8.31 -11.03
N THR A 343 1.35 -8.51 -11.35
CA THR A 343 2.01 -9.81 -11.15
C THR A 343 2.87 -9.83 -9.87
N PRO A 344 3.06 -11.00 -9.23
CA PRO A 344 3.90 -11.13 -8.03
C PRO A 344 5.31 -10.54 -8.21
N ARG A 345 5.91 -10.65 -9.41
CA ARG A 345 7.19 -10.02 -9.77
C ARG A 345 7.22 -8.52 -9.47
N GLN A 346 6.18 -7.83 -9.92
CA GLN A 346 6.04 -6.38 -9.79
C GLN A 346 5.90 -5.99 -8.32
N VAL A 347 5.17 -6.80 -7.53
CA VAL A 347 4.99 -6.62 -6.09
C VAL A 347 6.28 -6.86 -5.32
N LEU A 348 6.98 -7.96 -5.61
CA LEU A 348 8.25 -8.31 -4.97
C LEU A 348 9.34 -7.27 -5.25
N ALA A 349 9.36 -6.67 -6.43
CA ALA A 349 10.26 -5.57 -6.79
C ALA A 349 9.90 -4.23 -6.10
N ASN A 350 8.60 -3.94 -5.90
CA ASN A 350 8.12 -2.62 -5.46
C ASN A 350 7.36 -2.63 -4.11
N LYS A 351 7.75 -3.51 -3.19
CA LYS A 351 7.04 -3.76 -1.90
C LYS A 351 6.64 -2.50 -1.13
N ASN A 352 7.50 -1.48 -1.09
CA ASN A 352 7.27 -0.26 -0.30
C ASN A 352 6.12 0.63 -0.84
N ASN A 353 5.68 0.43 -2.08
CA ASN A 353 4.72 1.32 -2.78
C ASN A 353 3.33 0.68 -2.98
N LEU A 354 3.18 -0.62 -2.68
CA LEU A 354 1.96 -1.38 -2.91
C LEU A 354 1.41 -1.90 -1.58
N LEU A 355 0.09 -1.84 -1.43
CA LEU A 355 -0.57 -2.35 -0.25
C LEU A 355 -0.71 -3.87 -0.39
N VAL A 356 0.15 -4.62 0.30
CA VAL A 356 0.07 -6.08 0.36
C VAL A 356 -0.83 -6.49 1.51
N GLU A 357 -1.93 -7.12 1.15
CA GLU A 357 -2.88 -7.75 2.07
C GLU A 357 -2.59 -9.25 2.16
N LYS A 358 -3.12 -9.91 3.20
CA LYS A 358 -3.01 -11.35 3.38
C LYS A 358 -4.39 -11.95 3.62
N SER A 359 -4.71 -12.98 2.84
CA SER A 359 -5.94 -13.75 2.97
C SER A 359 -5.89 -14.64 4.20
N SER A 360 -7.07 -14.92 4.75
CA SER A 360 -7.27 -15.97 5.76
C SER A 360 -7.47 -17.36 5.16
N LEU A 361 -7.62 -17.46 3.83
CA LEU A 361 -7.69 -18.73 3.09
C LEU A 361 -6.41 -19.55 3.30
N THR A 362 -6.54 -20.87 3.34
CA THR A 362 -5.42 -21.76 3.68
C THR A 362 -4.51 -21.98 2.48
N VAL A 363 -3.27 -22.41 2.74
CA VAL A 363 -2.25 -22.63 1.71
C VAL A 363 -2.70 -23.63 0.64
N ASP A 364 -3.54 -24.60 1.02
CA ASP A 364 -4.04 -25.67 0.18
C ASP A 364 -5.15 -25.24 -0.81
N GLU A 365 -5.75 -24.06 -0.62
CA GLU A 365 -6.79 -23.51 -1.51
C GLU A 365 -6.18 -22.76 -2.73
N VAL A 366 -4.87 -22.58 -2.78
CA VAL A 366 -4.16 -21.89 -3.89
C VAL A 366 -3.97 -22.83 -5.10
N GLN A 367 -5.10 -23.22 -5.72
CA GLN A 367 -5.11 -24.07 -6.92
C GLN A 367 -4.73 -23.29 -8.18
N LEU A 368 -3.43 -23.18 -8.43
CA LEU A 368 -2.87 -22.72 -9.71
C LEU A 368 -2.72 -23.90 -10.70
N PRO A 369 -3.12 -23.75 -11.98
CA PRO A 369 -2.76 -24.65 -13.07
C PRO A 369 -1.24 -24.85 -13.17
N ASN A 370 -0.81 -26.02 -13.66
CA ASN A 370 0.61 -26.38 -13.75
C ASN A 370 1.36 -25.48 -14.73
N GLU A 371 0.66 -25.08 -15.79
CA GLU A 371 1.07 -24.20 -16.88
C GLU A 371 1.38 -22.79 -16.37
N ILE A 372 0.63 -22.29 -15.39
CA ILE A 372 0.92 -21.01 -14.74
C ILE A 372 2.04 -21.19 -13.70
N ARG A 373 1.99 -22.28 -12.93
CA ARG A 373 3.01 -22.57 -11.89
C ARG A 373 4.43 -22.63 -12.47
N SER A 374 4.61 -23.11 -13.70
CA SER A 374 5.93 -23.17 -14.36
C SER A 374 6.47 -21.80 -14.82
N THR A 375 5.61 -20.80 -15.02
CA THR A 375 6.02 -19.42 -15.37
C THR A 375 6.47 -18.58 -14.15
N LEU A 376 6.13 -19.04 -12.95
CA LEU A 376 6.40 -18.36 -11.69
C LEU A 376 7.68 -18.89 -11.04
N THR A 377 8.50 -17.97 -10.55
CA THR A 377 9.67 -18.31 -9.73
C THR A 377 9.26 -18.85 -8.36
N LEU A 378 10.16 -19.59 -7.71
CA LEU A 378 9.93 -20.12 -6.36
C LEU A 378 9.55 -19.03 -5.34
N GLN A 379 10.11 -17.82 -5.46
CA GLN A 379 9.80 -16.70 -4.57
C GLN A 379 8.38 -16.15 -4.80
N GLU A 380 7.93 -16.09 -6.06
CA GLU A 380 6.58 -15.66 -6.43
C GLU A 380 5.54 -16.67 -5.94
N LEU A 381 5.82 -17.98 -6.09
CA LEU A 381 4.98 -19.05 -5.57
C LEU A 381 4.88 -19.02 -4.05
N GLN A 382 6.00 -18.90 -3.33
CA GLN A 382 6.02 -18.77 -1.87
C GLN A 382 5.25 -17.54 -1.39
N TRP A 383 5.32 -16.42 -2.13
CA TRP A 383 4.58 -15.20 -1.80
C TRP A 383 3.06 -15.40 -1.91
N LEU A 384 2.59 -16.06 -2.97
CA LEU A 384 1.18 -16.42 -3.16
C LEU A 384 0.71 -17.46 -2.14
N GLN A 385 1.48 -18.52 -1.92
CA GLN A 385 1.20 -19.60 -0.95
C GLN A 385 1.12 -19.08 0.49
N ALA A 386 1.89 -18.04 0.83
CA ALA A 386 1.77 -17.35 2.11
C ALA A 386 0.48 -16.52 2.25
N GLY A 387 -0.44 -16.59 1.29
CA GLY A 387 -1.75 -15.93 1.28
C GLY A 387 -1.71 -14.46 0.88
N ASN A 388 -0.57 -13.95 0.39
CA ASN A 388 -0.45 -12.52 0.07
C ASN A 388 -1.12 -12.18 -1.26
N PHE A 389 -1.74 -11.00 -1.34
CA PHE A 389 -2.33 -10.47 -2.57
C PHE A 389 -2.26 -8.93 -2.62
N VAL A 390 -2.54 -8.37 -3.81
CA VAL A 390 -2.69 -6.92 -4.02
C VAL A 390 -3.91 -6.65 -4.91
N ASN A 391 -4.85 -5.83 -4.45
CA ASN A 391 -5.99 -5.39 -5.25
C ASN A 391 -5.64 -4.16 -6.13
N LEU A 392 -6.14 -4.14 -7.37
CA LEU A 392 -6.17 -3.00 -8.28
C LEU A 392 -6.87 -1.79 -7.64
N GLU A 393 -7.93 -2.04 -6.87
CA GLU A 393 -8.65 -1.02 -6.12
C GLU A 393 -7.79 -0.35 -5.02
N SER A 394 -6.63 -0.90 -4.68
CA SER A 394 -5.70 -0.19 -3.80
C SER A 394 -5.16 1.09 -4.45
N PHE A 395 -5.10 1.19 -5.78
CA PHE A 395 -4.70 2.43 -6.47
C PHE A 395 -5.82 3.49 -6.42
N LYS A 396 -5.44 4.77 -6.39
CA LYS A 396 -6.42 5.86 -6.56
C LYS A 396 -7.02 5.80 -7.98
N PRO A 397 -8.27 6.24 -8.21
CA PRO A 397 -8.91 6.25 -9.53
C PRO A 397 -8.01 6.74 -10.67
N GLN A 398 -7.46 7.95 -10.52
CA GLN A 398 -6.58 8.58 -11.51
C GLN A 398 -5.30 7.76 -11.78
N GLN A 399 -4.70 7.21 -10.72
CA GLN A 399 -3.47 6.41 -10.84
C GLN A 399 -3.74 5.10 -11.58
N LEU A 400 -4.87 4.44 -11.29
CA LEU A 400 -5.24 3.20 -11.95
C LEU A 400 -5.49 3.41 -13.45
N ILE A 401 -6.26 4.45 -13.82
CA ILE A 401 -6.53 4.81 -15.22
C ILE A 401 -5.21 5.10 -15.97
N GLN A 402 -4.32 5.92 -15.40
CA GLN A 402 -3.02 6.25 -16.00
C GLN A 402 -2.11 5.02 -16.17
N ILE A 403 -2.10 4.09 -15.20
CA ILE A 403 -1.34 2.83 -15.28
C ILE A 403 -1.84 1.97 -16.46
N ILE A 404 -3.17 1.84 -16.62
CA ILE A 404 -3.77 1.02 -17.67
C ILE A 404 -3.54 1.66 -19.05
N GLN A 405 -3.80 2.98 -19.21
CA GLN A 405 -3.50 3.74 -20.43
C GLN A 405 -2.05 3.54 -20.86
N ARG A 406 -1.08 3.73 -19.94
CA ARG A 406 0.35 3.56 -20.23
C ARG A 406 0.71 2.14 -20.65
N ARG A 407 0.10 1.11 -20.05
CA ARG A 407 0.35 -0.29 -20.45
C ARG A 407 -0.19 -0.60 -21.85
N ILE A 408 -1.42 -0.16 -22.16
CA ILE A 408 -2.02 -0.34 -23.49
C ILE A 408 -1.16 0.38 -24.56
N SER A 409 -0.78 1.64 -24.32
CA SER A 409 0.11 2.38 -25.23
C SER A 409 1.47 1.68 -25.42
N ASN A 410 2.14 1.30 -24.34
CA ASN A 410 3.46 0.67 -24.42
C ASN A 410 3.41 -0.70 -25.13
N SER A 411 2.36 -1.48 -24.92
CA SER A 411 2.19 -2.78 -25.59
C SER A 411 2.03 -2.66 -27.11
N SER A 412 1.50 -1.52 -27.60
CA SER A 412 1.40 -1.23 -29.04
C SER A 412 2.77 -0.97 -29.65
N ASN A 413 3.74 -0.50 -28.85
CA ASN A 413 5.13 -0.28 -29.29
C ASN A 413 6.03 -1.51 -29.11
N LEU A 414 5.55 -2.64 -28.57
CA LEU A 414 6.38 -3.83 -28.39
C LEU A 414 6.81 -4.49 -29.73
N GLU A 415 6.19 -4.09 -30.84
CA GLU A 415 6.62 -4.43 -32.20
C GLU A 415 7.89 -3.66 -32.63
N ASN A 416 8.30 -2.59 -31.91
CA ASN A 416 9.50 -1.80 -32.19
C ASN A 416 10.18 -1.24 -30.91
N ASN A 417 11.24 -1.93 -30.46
CA ASN A 417 12.25 -1.53 -29.47
C ASN A 417 11.86 -1.54 -27.97
N THR A 418 12.59 -2.38 -27.22
CA THR A 418 12.64 -2.40 -25.75
C THR A 418 13.55 -1.28 -25.21
N SER A 419 13.06 -0.02 -25.22
CA SER A 419 13.76 1.20 -24.75
C SER A 419 12.79 2.40 -24.70
N LEU A 420 12.83 3.42 -23.81
CA LEU A 420 13.36 3.61 -22.44
C LEU A 420 12.75 4.94 -21.89
N LEU A 421 12.93 5.26 -20.59
CA LEU A 421 12.74 6.58 -19.94
C LEU A 421 11.33 7.18 -19.74
N VAL A 422 11.14 7.80 -18.56
CA VAL A 422 10.61 9.17 -18.39
C VAL A 422 11.41 9.82 -17.24
N ASP A 423 11.85 11.07 -17.45
CA ASP A 423 12.53 11.91 -16.45
C ASP A 423 11.52 12.71 -15.60
N SER A 424 12.03 13.22 -14.47
CA SER A 424 11.42 14.00 -13.39
C SER A 424 10.36 15.05 -13.76
N GLY A 425 9.34 15.17 -12.89
CA GLY A 425 8.26 16.15 -13.06
C GLY A 425 7.34 16.42 -11.86
N SER A 426 7.32 15.57 -10.82
CA SER A 426 6.75 15.91 -9.50
C SER A 426 7.08 14.84 -8.46
N SER A 427 7.36 15.23 -7.22
CA SER A 427 7.67 14.32 -6.11
C SER A 427 6.41 13.67 -5.53
N ASP A 428 5.86 12.66 -6.22
CA ASP A 428 4.95 11.66 -5.62
C ASP A 428 4.90 10.38 -6.49
N THR A 429 5.56 9.31 -6.04
CA THR A 429 5.52 7.94 -6.61
C THR A 429 5.92 7.78 -8.09
N SER A 430 7.24 7.78 -8.36
CA SER A 430 7.81 7.17 -9.57
C SER A 430 7.73 5.64 -9.51
N ILE A 431 6.73 5.06 -10.19
CA ILE A 431 6.71 3.64 -10.56
C ILE A 431 7.42 3.50 -11.92
N TYR A 432 7.99 2.33 -12.20
CA TYR A 432 8.73 1.94 -13.42
C TYR A 432 10.20 2.38 -13.50
N MET A 433 11.07 1.55 -12.91
CA MET A 433 12.35 1.21 -13.53
C MET A 433 12.31 -0.26 -13.96
N SER A 434 12.87 -0.52 -15.15
CA SER A 434 13.09 -1.85 -15.73
C SER A 434 14.54 -2.26 -15.57
N GLU A 435 14.82 -3.55 -15.49
CA GLU A 435 16.04 -4.12 -16.05
C GLU A 435 15.71 -5.32 -16.95
N SER A 436 16.63 -5.60 -17.86
CA SER A 436 16.47 -6.48 -19.03
C SER A 436 16.38 -7.96 -18.66
N PHE A 437 15.87 -8.75 -19.61
CA PHE A 437 15.89 -10.21 -19.58
C PHE A 437 17.30 -10.79 -19.37
N GLY A 438 17.33 -11.85 -18.57
CA GLY A 438 18.26 -12.98 -18.62
C GLY A 438 17.44 -14.25 -18.41
#